data_AF-A0AAW2PTX3-F1
#
_entry.id   AF-A0AAW2PTX3-F1
#
_cell.length_a   1.000
_cell.length_b   1.000
_cell.length_c   1.000
_cell.angle_alpha   90.00
_cell.angle_beta   90.00
_cell.angle_gamma   90.00
#
_symmetry.space_group_name_H-M   'P 1'
#
loop_
_entity.id
_entity.type
_entity.pdbx_description
1 polymer ?
#
loop_
_entity_poly.entity_id
_entity_poly.type
_entity_poly.pdbx_seq_one_letter_code
_entity_poly.pdbx_strand_id
1 'polypeptide(L)'
;MACLRNGEEAPDENRQRELADELRAQVVEELLKRRKEVEWFIEEDFDVYVKRIQEPYVWGGEPELLMSSHVLRTPIAVFMKERSNGSLMNIANYGEKYRKDEDNPINVLFHGYGHYDILETLATC
;
A
#
# COMPACT_ATOMS: atom_id res chain seq x y z
N MET A 1 -11.92 -4.69 -0.66
CA MET A 1 -11.40 -5.27 -1.93
C MET A 1 -11.55 -6.79 -2.04
N ALA A 2 -11.56 -7.55 -0.93
CA ALA A 2 -12.01 -8.96 -0.96
C ALA A 2 -13.53 -9.08 -1.22
N CYS A 3 -14.33 -8.22 -0.58
CA CYS A 3 -15.79 -8.15 -0.76
C CYS A 3 -16.19 -7.95 -2.23
N LEU A 4 -15.62 -6.94 -2.91
CA LEU A 4 -15.92 -6.68 -4.33
C LEU A 4 -15.49 -7.81 -5.27
N ARG A 5 -14.37 -8.49 -4.99
CA ARG A 5 -13.96 -9.69 -5.74
C ARG A 5 -14.90 -10.88 -5.50
N ASN A 6 -15.57 -10.92 -4.35
CA ASN A 6 -16.54 -11.94 -3.98
C ASN A 6 -18.00 -11.56 -4.29
N GLY A 7 -18.25 -10.38 -4.88
CA GLY A 7 -19.61 -9.87 -5.15
C GLY A 7 -20.37 -9.37 -3.93
N GLU A 8 -19.69 -9.17 -2.80
CA GLU A 8 -20.25 -8.59 -1.57
C GLU A 8 -20.19 -7.05 -1.64
N GLU A 9 -21.15 -6.38 -0.99
CA GLU A 9 -21.13 -4.93 -0.84
C GLU A 9 -19.84 -4.46 -0.16
N ALA A 10 -19.37 -3.27 -0.56
CA ALA A 10 -18.24 -2.67 0.12
C ALA A 10 -18.59 -2.48 1.61
N PRO A 11 -17.70 -2.86 2.54
CA PRO A 11 -17.93 -2.65 3.95
C PRO A 11 -18.20 -1.16 4.23
N ASP A 12 -19.01 -0.88 5.24
CA ASP A 12 -19.28 0.51 5.65
C ASP A 12 -17.99 1.24 6.09
N GLU A 13 -18.08 2.56 6.20
CA GLU A 13 -16.92 3.40 6.51
C GLU A 13 -16.24 3.02 7.85
N ASN A 14 -17.03 2.59 8.85
CA ASN A 14 -16.49 2.18 10.14
C ASN A 14 -15.67 0.90 9.99
N ARG A 15 -16.20 -0.10 9.27
CA ARG A 15 -15.49 -1.36 9.04
C ARG A 15 -14.27 -1.17 8.15
N GLN A 16 -14.32 -0.27 7.16
CA GLN A 16 -13.13 0.09 6.37
C GLN A 16 -12.03 0.68 7.25
N ARG A 17 -12.39 1.53 8.21
CA ARG A 17 -11.46 2.13 9.17
C ARG A 17 -10.82 1.09 10.08
N GLU A 18 -11.61 0.19 10.64
CA GLU A 18 -11.11 -0.92 11.45
C GLU A 18 -10.10 -1.78 10.67
N LEU A 19 -10.44 -2.17 9.44
CA LEU A 19 -9.54 -2.94 8.57
C LEU A 19 -8.25 -2.18 8.23
N ALA A 20 -8.33 -0.85 8.06
CA ALA A 20 -7.16 -0.02 7.82
C ALA A 20 -6.24 0.06 9.05
N ASP A 21 -6.82 0.16 10.25
CA ASP A 21 -6.07 0.17 11.51
C ASP A 21 -5.45 -1.21 11.80
N GLU A 22 -6.17 -2.29 11.53
CA GLU A 22 -5.65 -3.67 11.59
C GLU A 22 -4.45 -3.86 10.65
N LEU A 23 -4.54 -3.37 9.41
CA LEU A 23 -3.44 -3.41 8.44
C LEU A 23 -2.26 -2.58 8.91
N ARG A 24 -2.50 -1.35 9.42
CA ARG A 24 -1.45 -0.46 9.95
C ARG A 24 -0.66 -1.14 11.07
N ALA A 25 -1.34 -1.82 11.99
CA ALA A 25 -0.68 -2.56 13.07
C ALA A 25 0.25 -3.67 12.52
N GLN A 26 -0.22 -4.45 11.54
CA GLN A 26 0.60 -5.50 10.91
C GLN A 26 1.79 -4.93 10.14
N VAL A 27 1.61 -3.79 9.47
CA VAL A 27 2.69 -3.07 8.77
C VAL A 27 3.77 -2.62 9.74
N VAL A 28 3.39 -2.08 10.90
CA VAL A 28 4.32 -1.69 11.97
C VAL A 28 5.11 -2.89 12.50
N GLU A 29 4.46 -4.04 12.71
CA GLU A 29 5.14 -5.26 13.12
C GLU A 29 6.16 -5.73 12.08
N GLU A 30 5.80 -5.67 10.78
CA GLU A 30 6.70 -6.08 9.70
C GLU A 30 7.86 -5.08 9.51
N LEU A 31 7.64 -3.77 9.74
CA LEU A 31 8.71 -2.75 9.79
C LEU A 31 9.77 -3.13 10.85
N LEU A 32 9.33 -3.43 12.08
CA LEU A 32 10.23 -3.81 13.18
C LEU A 32 11.03 -5.08 12.84
N LYS A 33 10.37 -6.07 12.26
CA LYS A 33 11.00 -7.33 11.85
C LYS A 33 12.02 -7.14 10.74
N ARG A 34 11.77 -6.20 9.82
CA ARG A 34 12.61 -5.93 8.64
C ARG A 34 13.44 -4.66 8.77
N ARG A 35 13.71 -4.17 9.99
CA ARG A 35 14.47 -2.93 10.24
C ARG A 35 15.68 -2.75 9.32
N LYS A 36 16.49 -3.80 9.13
CA LYS A 36 17.69 -3.78 8.27
C LYS A 36 17.42 -3.46 6.78
N GLU A 37 16.22 -3.76 6.28
CA GLU A 37 15.81 -3.49 4.89
C GLU A 37 15.33 -2.05 4.70
N VAL A 38 14.76 -1.42 5.75
CA VAL A 38 14.05 -0.13 5.69
C VAL A 38 14.78 1.04 6.36
N GLU A 39 15.54 0.79 7.42
CA GLU A 39 16.12 1.84 8.27
C GLU A 39 17.04 2.79 7.50
N TRP A 40 17.75 2.30 6.49
CA TRP A 40 18.73 3.11 5.75
C TRP A 40 18.12 4.25 4.92
N PHE A 41 16.82 4.21 4.61
CA PHE A 41 16.10 5.28 3.89
C PHE A 41 15.08 6.02 4.76
N ILE A 42 15.05 5.76 6.06
CA ILE A 42 14.27 6.55 7.01
C ILE A 42 15.17 7.69 7.50
N GLU A 43 14.73 8.94 7.28
CA GLU A 43 15.55 10.12 7.57
C GLU A 43 15.70 10.43 9.07
N GLU A 44 14.78 9.93 9.89
CA GLU A 44 14.75 10.14 11.34
C GLU A 44 15.13 8.87 12.12
N ASP A 45 15.13 8.95 13.45
CA ASP A 45 15.32 7.78 14.29
C ASP A 45 14.22 6.73 14.01
N PHE A 46 14.65 5.48 13.73
CA PHE A 46 13.74 4.41 13.34
C PHE A 46 12.65 4.13 14.37
N ASP A 47 12.99 4.15 15.66
CA ASP A 47 12.04 3.82 16.72
C ASP A 47 11.04 4.97 16.93
N VAL A 48 11.47 6.23 16.74
CA VAL A 48 10.58 7.41 16.67
C VAL A 48 9.64 7.32 15.46
N TYR A 49 10.16 6.96 14.28
CA TYR A 49 9.39 6.77 13.06
C TYR A 49 8.29 5.72 13.24
N VAL A 50 8.65 4.54 13.75
CA VAL A 50 7.72 3.43 13.97
C VAL A 50 6.63 3.82 14.98
N LYS A 51 7.00 4.50 16.07
CA LYS A 51 6.01 4.97 17.04
C LYS A 51 5.03 5.97 16.42
N ARG A 52 5.49 6.83 15.52
CA ARG A 52 4.64 7.82 14.86
C ARG A 52 3.69 7.16 13.84
N ILE A 53 4.17 6.25 13.00
CA ILE A 53 3.35 5.67 11.93
C ILE A 53 2.24 4.75 12.45
N GLN A 54 2.34 4.30 13.71
CA GLN A 54 1.29 3.58 14.41
C GLN A 54 0.02 4.43 14.64
N GLU A 55 0.15 5.76 14.67
CA GLU A 55 -0.98 6.66 14.90
C GLU A 55 -1.93 6.72 13.68
N PRO A 56 -3.26 6.62 13.89
CA PRO A 56 -4.20 6.40 12.79
C PRO A 56 -4.30 7.57 11.80
N TYR A 57 -3.95 8.78 12.25
CA TYR A 57 -3.96 10.01 11.47
C TYR A 57 -2.64 10.28 10.74
N VAL A 58 -1.60 9.47 10.94
CA VAL A 58 -0.31 9.62 10.26
C VAL A 58 -0.38 8.93 8.90
N TRP A 59 0.07 9.66 7.88
CA TRP A 59 0.04 9.20 6.49
C TRP A 59 1.18 8.21 6.26
N GLY A 60 0.88 7.10 5.59
CA GLY A 60 1.88 6.16 5.10
C GLY A 60 2.48 6.60 3.76
N GLY A 61 3.65 6.05 3.45
CA GLY A 61 4.34 6.29 2.19
C GLY A 61 4.97 5.02 1.62
N GLU A 62 6.10 5.20 0.94
CA GLU A 62 6.84 4.09 0.32
C GLU A 62 7.27 2.99 1.32
N PRO A 63 7.76 3.29 2.55
CA PRO A 63 8.11 2.24 3.51
C PRO A 63 6.91 1.36 3.87
N GLU A 64 5.73 1.96 4.10
CA GLU A 64 4.51 1.24 4.43
C GLU A 64 3.96 0.45 3.24
N LEU A 65 4.08 0.96 2.01
CA LEU A 65 3.70 0.23 0.79
C LEU A 65 4.56 -1.02 0.62
N LEU A 66 5.87 -0.92 0.83
CA LEU A 66 6.77 -2.08 0.79
C LEU A 66 6.37 -3.13 1.83
N MET A 67 6.15 -2.72 3.09
CA MET A 67 5.75 -3.64 4.15
C MET A 67 4.35 -4.22 3.93
N SER A 68 3.40 -3.43 3.42
CA SER A 68 2.07 -3.89 3.05
C SER A 68 2.14 -5.01 2.02
N SER A 69 3.05 -4.94 1.06
CA SER A 69 3.25 -6.04 0.09
C SER A 69 3.67 -7.35 0.77
N HIS A 70 4.43 -7.28 1.87
CA HIS A 70 4.83 -8.44 2.67
C HIS A 70 3.69 -8.98 3.53
N VAL A 71 2.96 -8.10 4.22
CA VAL A 71 1.81 -8.45 5.05
C VAL A 71 0.72 -9.12 4.21
N LEU A 72 0.34 -8.48 3.10
CA LEU A 72 -0.71 -8.96 2.20
C LEU A 72 -0.25 -10.08 1.27
N ARG A 73 1.07 -10.36 1.24
CA ARG A 73 1.71 -11.31 0.31
C ARG A 73 1.23 -11.13 -1.13
N THR A 74 1.12 -9.88 -1.56
CA THR A 74 0.55 -9.48 -2.85
C THR A 74 1.39 -8.33 -3.42
N PRO A 75 1.75 -8.33 -4.71
CA PRO A 75 2.47 -7.21 -5.30
C PRO A 75 1.64 -5.92 -5.29
N ILE A 76 2.31 -4.79 -5.11
CA ILE A 76 1.70 -3.46 -5.17
C ILE A 76 2.42 -2.67 -6.26
N ALA A 77 1.66 -2.10 -7.19
CA ALA A 77 2.18 -1.24 -8.25
C ALA A 77 1.65 0.19 -8.08
N VAL A 78 2.57 1.15 -8.08
CA VAL A 78 2.28 2.57 -7.93
C VAL A 78 2.32 3.22 -9.30
N PHE A 79 1.22 3.89 -9.65
CA PHE A 79 1.09 4.65 -10.88
C PHE A 79 1.02 6.13 -10.59
N MET A 80 1.46 6.95 -11.52
CA MET A 80 1.28 8.39 -11.50
C MET A 80 0.76 8.84 -12.86
N LYS A 81 -0.12 9.84 -12.87
CA LYS A 81 -0.62 10.42 -14.11
C LYS A 81 0.41 11.37 -14.70
N GLU A 82 0.84 11.12 -15.94
CA GLU A 82 1.75 11.99 -16.66
C GLU A 82 1.06 13.30 -17.01
N ARG A 83 1.70 14.44 -16.68
CA ARG A 83 1.10 15.78 -16.90
C ARG A 83 0.94 16.13 -18.37
N SER A 84 1.78 15.58 -19.25
CA SER A 84 1.87 15.94 -20.67
C SER A 84 0.71 15.38 -21.50
N ASN A 85 0.36 14.11 -21.28
CA ASN A 85 -0.60 13.36 -22.10
C ASN A 85 -1.71 12.68 -21.26
N GLY A 86 -1.64 12.75 -19.94
CA GLY A 86 -2.62 12.12 -19.04
C GLY A 86 -2.51 10.60 -18.94
N SER A 87 -1.45 9.99 -19.48
CA SER A 87 -1.20 8.55 -19.40
C SER A 87 -0.83 8.13 -17.98
N LEU A 88 -1.05 6.85 -17.66
CA LEU A 88 -0.63 6.26 -16.39
C LEU A 88 0.77 5.68 -16.54
N MET A 89 1.72 6.22 -15.78
CA MET A 89 3.10 5.73 -15.70
C MET A 89 3.27 4.90 -14.43
N ASN A 90 3.74 3.67 -14.54
CA ASN A 90 4.18 2.88 -13.38
C ASN A 90 5.50 3.47 -12.86
N ILE A 91 5.52 3.91 -11.60
CA ILE A 91 6.67 4.59 -10.99
C ILE A 91 7.38 3.72 -9.94
N ALA A 92 6.69 2.72 -9.38
CA ALA A 92 7.28 1.79 -8.41
C ALA A 92 6.51 0.47 -8.37
N ASN A 93 7.21 -0.62 -8.06
CA ASN A 93 6.63 -1.93 -7.79
C ASN A 93 7.23 -2.52 -6.53
N TYR A 94 6.38 -3.07 -5.67
CA TYR A 94 6.75 -3.68 -4.41
C TYR A 94 6.23 -5.11 -4.33
N GLY A 95 7.01 -6.01 -3.72
CA GLY A 95 6.56 -7.37 -3.46
C GLY A 95 6.49 -8.28 -4.68
N GLU A 96 7.25 -8.00 -5.74
CA GLU A 96 7.31 -8.82 -6.97
C GLU A 96 7.53 -10.32 -6.72
N LYS A 97 8.24 -10.67 -5.63
CA LYS A 97 8.42 -12.07 -5.18
C LYS A 97 7.13 -12.81 -4.84
N TYR A 98 6.01 -12.11 -4.69
CA TYR A 98 4.69 -12.68 -4.44
C TYR A 98 3.81 -12.74 -5.67
N ARG A 99 4.30 -12.28 -6.83
CA ARG A 99 3.56 -12.37 -8.09
C ARG A 99 3.31 -13.85 -8.40
N LYS A 100 2.05 -14.19 -8.59
CA LYS A 100 1.60 -15.46 -9.18
C LYS A 100 1.03 -15.16 -10.55
N ASP A 101 1.12 -16.11 -11.46
CA ASP A 101 0.75 -15.92 -12.88
C ASP A 101 -0.72 -15.48 -13.09
N GLU A 102 -1.59 -15.72 -12.11
CA GLU A 102 -3.04 -15.43 -12.17
C GLU A 102 -3.46 -14.22 -11.30
N ASP A 103 -2.58 -13.69 -10.43
CA ASP A 103 -2.95 -12.66 -9.47
C ASP A 103 -2.55 -11.26 -9.96
N ASN A 104 -3.56 -10.40 -10.19
CA ASN A 104 -3.34 -9.00 -10.49
C ASN A 104 -2.77 -8.26 -9.26
N PRO A 105 -1.75 -7.40 -9.45
CA PRO A 105 -1.22 -6.54 -8.38
C PRO A 105 -2.30 -5.60 -7.84
N ILE A 106 -2.12 -5.15 -6.59
CA ILE A 106 -2.88 -4.02 -6.06
C ILE A 106 -2.29 -2.76 -6.70
N ASN A 107 -3.09 -2.09 -7.52
CA ASN A 107 -2.69 -0.88 -8.20
C ASN A 107 -3.15 0.34 -7.41
N VAL A 108 -2.23 1.28 -7.16
CA VAL A 108 -2.52 2.56 -6.51
C VAL A 108 -2.07 3.72 -7.37
N LEU A 109 -2.82 4.83 -7.36
CA LEU A 109 -2.53 6.06 -8.06
C LEU A 109 -1.97 7.09 -7.09
N PHE A 110 -0.74 7.54 -7.32
CA PHE A 110 -0.08 8.61 -6.59
C PHE A 110 -0.32 9.97 -7.27
N HIS A 111 -0.74 10.96 -6.49
CA HIS A 111 -1.07 12.30 -7.00
C HIS A 111 0.07 13.33 -6.90
N GLY A 112 1.26 12.94 -6.42
CA GLY A 112 2.44 13.82 -6.36
C GLY A 112 2.53 14.73 -5.13
N TYR A 113 1.50 14.76 -4.27
CA TYR A 113 1.47 15.54 -3.02
C TYR A 113 1.22 14.68 -1.77
N GLY A 114 1.53 13.37 -1.85
CA GLY A 114 1.39 12.44 -0.72
C GLY A 114 0.08 11.64 -0.71
N HIS A 115 -0.87 11.95 -1.58
CA HIS A 115 -2.16 11.25 -1.64
C HIS A 115 -2.13 10.06 -2.61
N TYR A 116 -2.76 8.97 -2.18
CA TYR A 116 -2.93 7.73 -2.94
C TYR A 116 -4.41 7.38 -3.06
N ASP A 117 -4.82 6.99 -4.27
CA ASP A 117 -6.10 6.36 -4.53
C ASP A 117 -5.91 4.91 -4.98
N ILE A 118 -6.94 4.08 -4.79
CA ILE A 118 -6.99 2.78 -5.43
C ILE A 118 -7.19 2.98 -6.94
N LEU A 119 -6.33 2.36 -7.74
CA LEU A 119 -6.48 2.32 -9.18
C LEU A 119 -7.21 1.02 -9.56
N GLU A 120 -8.53 1.11 -9.70
CA GLU A 120 -9.32 -0.02 -10.19
C GLU A 120 -8.93 -0.34 -11.63
N THR A 121 -8.40 -1.55 -11.81
CA THR A 121 -8.16 -2.12 -13.14
C THR A 121 -9.37 -3.00 -13.41
N LEU A 122 -10.20 -2.58 -14.36
CA LEU A 122 -11.29 -3.43 -14.83
C LEU A 122 -10.66 -4.73 -15.35
N ALA A 123 -10.88 -5.83 -14.64
CA ALA A 123 -10.60 -7.14 -15.19
C ALA A 123 -11.43 -7.23 -16.48
N THR A 124 -10.74 -7.32 -17.61
CA THR A 124 -11.41 -7.56 -18.89
C THR A 124 -11.96 -8.97 -18.81
N CYS A 125 -13.28 -9.10 -18.69
CA CYS A 125 -14.00 -10.35 -18.81
C CYS A 125 -13.82 -10.95 -20.21
#